data_AF-A0A9E0TY57-F1
#
_entry.id   AF-A0A9E0TY57-F1
#
_cell.length_a   1.000
_cell.length_b   1.000
_cell.length_c   1.000
_cell.angle_alpha   90.00
_cell.angle_beta   90.00
_cell.angle_gamma   90.00
#
_symmetry.space_group_name_H-M   'P 1'
#
loop_
_entity.id
_entity.type
_entity.pdbx_description
1 polymer ?
#
loop_
_entity_poly.entity_id
_entity_poly.type
_entity_poly.pdbx_seq_one_letter_code
_entity_poly.pdbx_strand_id
1 'polypeptide(L)' 'MKLLKNNSKSTEILLSIDELLTIHQSLNEICNGIDVFEFQTRIGVSREEVVELMKEFATVINITENN' A
#
# COMPACT_ATOMS: atom_id res chain seq x y z
N MET A 1 -13.19 -1.87 3.34
CA MET A 1 -12.92 -1.69 1.90
C MET A 1 -14.22 -1.82 1.13
N LYS A 2 -14.49 -0.91 0.20
CA LYS A 2 -15.65 -0.97 -0.71
C LYS A 2 -15.20 -0.68 -2.13
N LEU A 3 -15.62 -1.50 -3.10
CA LEU A 3 -15.42 -1.23 -4.52
C LEU A 3 -16.33 -0.08 -4.96
N LEU A 4 -15.76 0.97 -5.56
CA LEU A 4 -16.51 2.12 -6.09
C LEU A 4 -16.71 2.01 -7.61
N LYS A 5 -15.64 1.75 -8.37
CA LYS A 5 -15.69 1.55 -9.83
C LYS A 5 -14.67 0.52 -10.29
N ASN A 6 -14.96 -0.16 -11.39
CA ASN A 6 -14.04 -1.08 -12.04
C ASN A 6 -14.17 -1.02 -13.55
N ASN A 7 -13.05 -1.00 -14.27
CA ASN A 7 -13.01 -1.10 -15.73
C ASN A 7 -11.80 -1.94 -16.15
N SER A 8 -11.59 -2.11 -17.46
CA SER A 8 -10.50 -2.94 -18.00
C SER A 8 -9.09 -2.42 -17.74
N LYS A 9 -8.94 -1.17 -17.28
CA LYS A 9 -7.65 -0.51 -17.00
C LYS A 9 -7.44 -0.17 -15.53
N SER A 10 -8.49 0.12 -14.77
CA SER A 10 -8.36 0.59 -13.39
C SER A 10 -9.54 0.20 -12.50
N THR A 11 -9.27 0.20 -11.19
CA THR A 11 -10.23 -0.05 -10.12
C THR A 11 -10.14 1.07 -9.09
N GLU A 12 -11.29 1.63 -8.70
CA GLU A 12 -11.41 2.60 -7.61
C GLU A 12 -11.99 1.88 -6.38
N ILE A 13 -11.26 1.90 -5.26
CA ILE A 13 -11.72 1.37 -3.98
C ILE A 13 -11.76 2.47 -2.92
N LEU A 14 -12.70 2.35 -1.99
CA LEU A 14 -12.75 3.14 -0.76
C LEU A 14 -12.18 2.31 0.37
N LEU A 15 -11.19 2.88 1.05
CA LEU A 15 -10.58 2.33 2.26
C LEU A 15 -10.86 3.26 3.43
N SER A 16 -11.05 2.68 4.61
CA SER A 16 -10.90 3.44 5.86
C SER A 16 -9.41 3.76 6.10
N ILE A 17 -9.13 4.73 6.97
CA ILE A 17 -7.75 5.07 7.36
C ILE A 17 -7.06 3.88 8.02
N ASP A 18 -7.74 3.15 8.88
CA ASP A 18 -7.18 1.95 9.54
C ASP A 18 -6.81 0.85 8.53
N GLU A 19 -7.62 0.67 7.49
CA GLU A 19 -7.30 -0.27 6.41
C GLU A 19 -6.09 0.19 5.60
N LEU A 20 -6.01 1.48 5.27
CA LEU A 20 -4.85 2.04 4.58
C LEU A 20 -3.57 1.90 5.43
N LEU A 21 -3.67 2.16 6.73
CA LEU A 21 -2.57 1.99 7.69
C LEU A 21 -2.15 0.52 7.78
N THR A 22 -3.11 -0.41 7.81
CA THR A 22 -2.82 -1.85 7.81
C THR A 22 -2.05 -2.27 6.56
N ILE A 23 -2.42 -1.76 5.38
CA ILE A 23 -1.69 -2.03 4.13
C ILE A 23 -0.29 -1.41 4.20
N HIS A 24 -0.17 -0.14 4.63
CA HIS A 24 1.13 0.53 4.78
C HIS A 24 2.08 -0.27 5.69
N GLN A 25 1.60 -0.73 6.85
CA GLN A 25 2.43 -1.52 7.76
C GLN A 25 2.78 -2.90 7.21
N SER A 26 1.87 -3.53 6.47
CA SER A 26 2.15 -4.81 5.80
C SER A 26 3.24 -4.65 4.74
N LEU A 27 3.20 -3.56 3.96
CA LEU A 27 4.24 -3.24 2.98
C LEU A 27 5.58 -2.91 3.65
N ASN A 28 5.55 -2.18 4.76
CA ASN A 28 6.75 -1.87 5.53
C ASN A 28 7.40 -3.14 6.10
N GLU A 29 6.59 -4.09 6.59
CA GLU A 29 7.07 -5.37 7.13
C GLU A 29 7.76 -6.21 6.04
N ILE A 30 7.15 -6.37 4.86
CA ILE A 30 7.80 -7.15 3.78
C ILE A 30 9.06 -6.46 3.26
N CYS A 31 9.13 -5.13 3.33
CA CYS A 31 10.33 -4.39 2.91
C CYS A 31 11.44 -4.39 3.94
N ASN A 32 11.14 -4.38 5.24
CA ASN A 32 12.11 -4.04 6.29
C ASN A 32 12.10 -5.00 7.49
N GLY A 33 10.99 -5.67 7.76
CA GLY A 33 10.81 -6.55 8.92
C GLY A 33 11.09 -8.03 8.64
N ILE A 34 10.94 -8.46 7.39
CA ILE A 34 11.25 -9.84 6.96
C ILE A 34 12.14 -9.88 5.72
N ASP A 35 12.99 -10.89 5.63
CA ASP A 35 13.77 -11.16 4.43
C ASP A 35 12.92 -11.97 3.44
N VAL A 36 12.51 -11.34 2.34
CA VAL A 36 11.72 -11.96 1.28
C VAL A 36 12.62 -12.37 0.12
N PHE A 37 12.97 -13.65 0.08
CA PHE A 37 13.70 -14.24 -1.05
C PHE A 37 12.91 -14.07 -2.37
N GLU A 38 13.58 -13.67 -3.44
CA GLU A 38 12.96 -13.39 -4.74
C GLU A 38 11.79 -12.39 -4.64
N PHE A 39 12.01 -11.28 -3.91
CA PHE A 39 11.01 -10.25 -3.60
C PHE A 39 10.09 -9.93 -4.79
N GLN A 40 10.67 -9.54 -5.94
CA GLN A 40 9.89 -9.11 -7.10
C GLN A 40 8.99 -10.23 -7.63
N THR A 41 9.45 -11.47 -7.64
CA THR A 41 8.66 -12.61 -8.10
C THR A 41 7.53 -12.96 -7.13
N ARG A 42 7.76 -12.83 -5.82
CA ARG A 42 6.76 -13.17 -4.79
C ARG A 42 5.72 -12.08 -4.57
N ILE A 43 6.14 -10.82 -4.64
CA ILE A 43 5.28 -9.67 -4.39
C ILE A 43 4.66 -9.16 -5.69
N GLY A 44 5.30 -9.42 -6.85
CA GLY A 44 4.84 -9.00 -8.17
C GLY A 44 5.28 -7.59 -8.57
N VAL A 45 6.01 -6.89 -7.69
CA VAL A 45 6.56 -5.54 -7.90
C VAL A 45 7.95 -5.43 -7.30
N SER A 46 8.76 -4.51 -7.82
CA SER A 46 10.07 -4.20 -7.24
C SER A 46 9.93 -3.58 -5.85
N ARG A 47 11.01 -3.65 -5.06
CA ARG A 47 11.04 -3.03 -3.73
C ARG A 47 10.87 -1.51 -3.83
N GLU A 48 11.44 -0.91 -4.87
CA GLU A 48 11.36 0.51 -5.16
C GLU A 48 9.91 0.96 -5.42
N GLU A 49 9.14 0.19 -6.21
CA GLU A 49 7.71 0.47 -6.45
C GLU A 49 6.90 0.41 -5.15
N VAL A 50 7.19 -0.54 -4.26
CA VAL A 50 6.53 -0.62 -2.94
C VAL A 50 6.87 0.59 -2.08
N VAL A 51 8.13 1.04 -2.10
CA VAL A 51 8.57 2.22 -1.36
C VAL A 51 7.86 3.49 -1.84
N GLU A 52 7.71 3.67 -3.15
CA GLU A 52 6.95 4.81 -3.68
C GLU A 52 5.48 4.75 -3.28
N LEU A 53 4.83 3.58 -3.36
CA LEU A 53 3.44 3.40 -2.92
C LEU A 53 3.26 3.72 -1.43
N MET A 54 4.20 3.29 -0.58
CA MET A 54 4.17 3.60 0.85
C MET A 54 4.28 5.11 1.14
N LYS A 55 5.02 5.87 0.33
CA LYS A 55 5.11 7.34 0.48
C LYS A 55 3.77 8.02 0.17
N GLU A 56 3.05 7.53 -0.83
CA GLU A 56 1.70 8.02 -1.14
C GLU A 56 0.75 7.73 0.03
N PHE A 57 0.78 6.52 0.58
CA PHE A 57 -0.04 6.16 1.73
C PHE A 57 0.29 7.00 2.97
N ALA A 58 1.57 7.19 3.27
CA ALA A 58 2.02 8.02 4.39
C ALA A 58 1.53 9.47 4.27
N THR A 59 1.51 10.02 3.06
CA THR A 59 0.97 11.37 2.81
C THR A 59 -0.50 11.46 3.21
N VAL A 60 -1.32 10.48 2.81
CA VAL A 60 -2.76 10.43 3.16
C VAL A 60 -2.99 10.22 4.65
N ILE A 61 -2.23 9.31 5.28
CA ILE A 61 -2.32 9.03 6.71
C ILE A 61 -1.98 10.29 7.53
N ASN A 62 -0.86 10.95 7.24
CA ASN A 62 -0.42 12.15 7.96
C ASN A 62 -1.38 13.33 7.81
N ILE A 63 -2.06 13.48 6.66
CA ILE A 63 -3.10 14.51 6.50
C ILE A 63 -4.23 14.30 7.50
N THR A 64 -4.55 13.05 7.83
CA THR A 64 -5.70 12.73 8.68
C THR A 64 -5.38 12.88 10.17
N GLU A 65 -4.12 12.71 10.58
CA GLU A 65 -3.70 12.98 11.98
C GLU A 65 -3.71 14.47 12.34
N ASN A 66 -3.73 15.37 11.36
CA ASN A 66 -3.72 16.82 11.54
C ASN A 66 -5.12 17.48 11.47
N ASN A 67 -6.20 16.70 11.42
CA ASN A 67 -7.60 17.15 11.39
C ASN A 67 -8.40 16.62 12.57
#